data_AF-A0A2K1PC43-F1
#
_entry.id   AF-A0A2K1PC43-F1
#
_cell.length_a   1.000
_cell.length_b   1.000
_cell.length_c   1.000
_cell.angle_alpha   90.00
_cell.angle_beta   90.00
_cell.angle_gamma   90.00
#
_symmetry.space_group_name_H-M   'P 1'
#
loop_
_entity.id
_entity.type
_entity.pdbx_description
1 polymer ?
#
loop_
_entity_poly.entity_id
_entity_poly.type
_entity_poly.pdbx_seq_one_letter_code
_entity_poly.pdbx_strand_id
1 'polypeptide(L)'
;MKRIVIHIGYPKTATTTLQEAVFVKLHQKKKINYLGKTNFIRYSKGKQFILSNSLINSVVFDIPFQERVNISETKLNIISNEDLCLIPYFKEIQTKKKVVDPFLYPRKLKTYFENFADEIIIFVTLRNQTELIYSSYVERYHLFKDDEKRNSFNKFLLKEIDNLADIYRVFRFSDILTEYSNIFGRKNIHILLYEDLKYDQHFFCKELSRIIDVQSSILENLLAMNNLRNKRKTKEGYYAEIVDARKITNVLKKLPNNRVIDVLLSTYKNTWDNEISFFKILSKLLYKRNYVFIPKFTEEHKKIIVNKFRESNIRLSEDFGVSIDKLKKYQYI
;
A
#
# COMPACT_ATOMS: atom_id res chain seq x y z
N MET A 1 -19.44 19.79 -11.46
CA MET A 1 -19.59 18.73 -10.45
C MET A 1 -18.22 18.31 -9.96
N LYS A 2 -17.92 18.49 -8.68
CA LYS A 2 -16.66 18.14 -8.02
C LYS A 2 -16.67 16.65 -7.67
N ARG A 3 -16.16 15.83 -8.58
CA ARG A 3 -16.01 14.38 -8.39
C ARG A 3 -14.63 14.06 -7.83
N ILE A 4 -14.60 13.26 -6.77
CA ILE A 4 -13.38 12.74 -6.16
C ILE A 4 -13.39 11.21 -6.24
N VAL A 5 -12.28 10.65 -6.71
CA VAL A 5 -12.02 9.21 -6.68
C VAL A 5 -10.93 8.94 -5.65
N ILE A 6 -11.24 8.11 -4.66
CA ILE A 6 -10.32 7.68 -3.61
C ILE A 6 -9.93 6.23 -3.87
N HIS A 7 -8.66 6.01 -4.20
CA HIS A 7 -8.05 4.70 -4.28
C HIS A 7 -7.53 4.27 -2.90
N ILE A 8 -8.20 3.27 -2.31
CA ILE A 8 -7.81 2.65 -1.04
C ILE A 8 -6.98 1.38 -1.27
N GLY A 9 -6.02 1.43 -2.18
CA GLY A 9 -5.29 0.24 -2.62
C GLY A 9 -4.45 -0.39 -1.51
N TYR A 10 -4.52 -1.70 -1.32
CA TYR A 10 -3.66 -2.38 -0.36
C TYR A 10 -2.18 -2.27 -0.74
N PRO A 11 -1.25 -2.33 0.23
CA PRO A 11 0.14 -2.55 -0.09
C PRO A 11 0.27 -3.84 -0.93
N LYS A 12 1.10 -3.82 -1.99
CA LYS A 12 1.38 -4.99 -2.86
C LYS A 12 0.27 -5.43 -3.83
N THR A 13 -0.68 -4.54 -4.14
CA THR A 13 -1.71 -4.74 -5.19
C THR A 13 -1.49 -3.85 -6.43
N ALA A 14 -0.23 -3.52 -6.72
CA ALA A 14 0.17 -2.55 -7.74
C ALA A 14 -0.27 -1.09 -7.49
N THR A 15 -0.65 -0.75 -6.26
CA THR A 15 -0.97 0.65 -5.87
C THR A 15 0.12 1.63 -6.25
N THR A 16 1.39 1.35 -5.93
CA THR A 16 2.51 2.20 -6.34
C THR A 16 2.68 2.27 -7.85
N THR A 17 2.45 1.16 -8.57
CA THR A 17 2.46 1.20 -10.03
C THR A 17 1.40 2.18 -10.53
N LEU A 18 0.16 2.10 -10.05
CA LEU A 18 -0.90 3.03 -10.44
C LEU A 18 -0.55 4.48 -10.08
N GLN A 19 -0.06 4.73 -8.87
CA GLN A 19 0.36 6.06 -8.42
C GLN A 19 1.39 6.67 -9.37
N GLU A 20 2.48 5.94 -9.66
CA GLU A 20 3.63 6.47 -10.39
C GLU A 20 3.49 6.40 -11.92
N ALA A 21 3.02 5.26 -12.43
CA ALA A 21 2.92 4.99 -13.86
C ALA A 21 1.70 5.67 -14.47
N VAL A 22 0.60 5.75 -13.72
CA VAL A 22 -0.70 6.19 -14.24
C VAL A 22 -1.02 7.58 -13.71
N PHE A 23 -1.27 7.73 -12.41
CA PHE A 23 -1.85 8.97 -11.89
C PHE A 23 -0.90 10.17 -11.98
N VAL A 24 0.37 10.01 -11.60
CA VAL A 24 1.38 11.06 -11.76
C VAL A 24 1.53 11.47 -13.24
N LYS A 25 1.57 10.51 -14.16
CA LYS A 25 1.71 10.79 -15.60
C LYS A 25 0.48 11.46 -16.20
N LEU A 26 -0.72 11.02 -15.84
CA LEU A 26 -1.97 11.65 -16.27
C LEU A 26 -2.09 13.07 -15.72
N HIS A 27 -1.66 13.30 -14.48
CA HIS A 27 -1.63 14.63 -13.88
C HIS A 27 -0.67 15.57 -14.61
N GLN A 28 0.54 15.10 -14.95
CA GLN A 28 1.51 15.85 -15.76
C GLN A 28 0.94 16.22 -17.14
N LYS A 29 0.19 15.30 -17.76
CA LYS A 29 -0.54 15.53 -19.01
C LYS A 29 -1.82 16.36 -18.82
N LYS A 30 -2.06 16.91 -17.63
CA LYS A 30 -3.23 17.72 -17.26
C LYS A 30 -4.58 17.01 -17.47
N LYS A 31 -4.60 15.67 -17.52
CA LYS A 31 -5.82 14.86 -17.71
C LYS A 31 -6.62 14.66 -16.42
N ILE A 32 -5.94 14.61 -15.28
CA ILE A 32 -6.56 14.49 -13.94
C ILE A 32 -5.92 15.47 -12.96
N ASN A 33 -6.58 15.72 -11.84
CA ASN A 33 -6.00 16.36 -10.67
C ASN A 33 -5.60 15.31 -9.63
N TYR A 34 -4.32 14.92 -9.61
CA TYR A 34 -3.82 13.90 -8.69
C TYR A 34 -3.30 14.53 -7.40
N LEU A 35 -3.92 14.14 -6.29
CA LEU A 35 -3.72 14.63 -4.93
C LEU A 35 -3.24 13.52 -3.98
N GLY A 36 -2.79 12.39 -4.54
CA GLY A 36 -2.33 11.22 -3.80
C GLY A 36 -0.85 11.26 -3.44
N LYS A 37 -0.29 10.10 -3.06
CA LYS A 37 1.12 9.91 -2.74
C LYS A 37 1.98 9.72 -4.00
N THR A 38 3.25 10.13 -3.94
CA THR A 38 4.31 9.74 -4.90
C THR A 38 5.62 9.50 -4.17
N ASN A 39 6.40 8.53 -4.66
CA ASN A 39 7.76 8.22 -4.22
C ASN A 39 8.82 9.00 -5.01
N PHE A 40 8.45 9.66 -6.11
CA PHE A 40 9.39 10.48 -6.87
C PHE A 40 9.64 11.79 -6.13
N ILE A 41 10.85 11.95 -5.58
CA ILE A 41 11.25 13.14 -4.79
C ILE A 41 11.03 14.45 -5.54
N ARG A 42 11.26 14.47 -6.86
CA ARG A 42 11.06 15.67 -7.70
C ARG A 42 9.60 16.14 -7.67
N TYR A 43 8.66 15.22 -7.45
CA TYR A 43 7.23 15.52 -7.32
C TYR A 43 6.80 15.59 -5.86
N SER A 44 7.42 14.83 -4.94
CA SER A 44 7.04 14.78 -3.53
C SER A 44 7.24 16.12 -2.79
N LYS A 45 8.03 17.04 -3.34
CA LYS A 45 8.17 18.42 -2.84
C LYS A 45 7.04 19.35 -3.32
N GLY A 46 6.19 18.92 -4.24
CA GLY A 46 5.02 19.68 -4.67
C GLY A 46 4.00 19.76 -3.53
N LYS A 47 3.45 20.96 -3.28
CA LYS A 47 2.49 21.22 -2.19
C LYS A 47 1.37 20.17 -2.13
N GLN A 48 0.85 19.73 -3.27
CA GLN A 48 -0.24 18.75 -3.35
C GLN A 48 0.07 17.37 -2.74
N PHE A 49 1.32 16.90 -2.80
CA PHE A 49 1.69 15.58 -2.26
C PHE A 49 1.90 15.64 -0.73
N ILE A 50 2.30 16.81 -0.22
CA ILE A 50 2.36 17.09 1.22
C ILE A 50 0.95 17.07 1.81
N LEU A 51 0.01 17.75 1.15
CA LEU A 51 -1.42 17.74 1.51
C LEU A 51 -1.96 16.31 1.65
N SER A 52 -1.60 15.43 0.70
CA SER A 52 -2.00 14.02 0.73
C SER A 52 -1.56 13.31 2.01
N ASN A 53 -0.28 13.45 2.37
CA ASN A 53 0.23 12.80 3.57
C ASN A 53 -0.38 13.39 4.85
N SER A 54 -0.64 14.70 4.87
CA SER A 54 -1.28 15.38 5.99
C SER A 54 -2.70 14.88 6.22
N LEU A 55 -3.50 14.79 5.15
CA LEU A 55 -4.85 14.20 5.18
C LEU A 55 -4.82 12.74 5.62
N ILE A 56 -3.90 11.95 5.09
CA ILE A 56 -3.85 10.52 5.44
C ILE A 56 -3.41 10.34 6.89
N ASN A 57 -2.47 11.15 7.39
CA ASN A 57 -2.11 11.16 8.80
C ASN A 57 -3.28 11.58 9.70
N SER A 58 -4.14 12.50 9.26
CA SER A 58 -5.32 12.89 10.03
C SER A 58 -6.35 11.76 10.14
N VAL A 59 -6.51 10.98 9.08
CA VAL A 59 -7.36 9.79 9.08
C VAL A 59 -6.75 8.68 9.96
N VAL A 60 -5.46 8.37 9.76
CA VAL A 60 -4.77 7.22 10.36
C VAL A 60 -4.40 7.44 11.83
N PHE A 61 -4.02 8.66 12.22
CA PHE A 61 -3.52 8.97 13.56
C PHE A 61 -4.38 9.95 14.35
N ASP A 62 -5.55 10.34 13.82
CA ASP A 62 -6.44 11.32 14.42
C ASP A 62 -5.78 12.69 14.69
N ILE A 63 -4.86 13.08 13.82
CA ILE A 63 -4.16 14.37 13.91
C ILE A 63 -5.03 15.43 13.21
N PRO A 64 -5.22 16.65 13.76
CA PRO A 64 -5.99 17.68 13.08
C PRO A 64 -5.47 17.98 11.66
N PHE A 65 -6.38 17.98 10.67
CA PHE A 65 -6.08 18.38 9.31
C PHE A 65 -6.48 19.84 9.11
N GLN A 66 -5.49 20.71 8.92
CA GLN A 66 -5.71 22.16 8.80
C GLN A 66 -5.46 22.70 7.39
N GLU A 67 -5.06 21.84 6.47
CA GLU A 67 -4.65 22.25 5.13
C GLU A 67 -5.84 22.24 4.16
N ARG A 68 -5.86 23.20 3.22
CA ARG A 68 -6.90 23.24 2.18
C ARG A 68 -6.52 22.32 1.03
N VAL A 69 -7.38 21.35 0.72
CA VAL A 69 -7.20 20.49 -0.46
C VAL A 69 -7.52 21.28 -1.72
N ASN A 70 -6.57 21.35 -2.65
CA ASN A 70 -6.79 22.02 -3.94
C ASN A 70 -7.56 21.12 -4.91
N ILE A 71 -8.88 21.08 -4.74
CA ILE A 71 -9.82 20.33 -5.59
C ILE A 71 -10.03 21.10 -6.90
N SER A 72 -9.90 20.40 -8.03
CA SER A 72 -10.19 20.94 -9.35
C SER A 72 -11.68 20.85 -9.64
N GLU A 73 -12.24 21.92 -10.20
CA GLU A 73 -13.65 21.96 -10.63
C GLU A 73 -13.87 21.40 -12.04
N THR A 74 -12.79 21.32 -12.83
CA THR A 74 -12.84 20.96 -14.26
C THR A 74 -12.21 19.61 -14.58
N LYS A 75 -11.48 19.01 -13.62
CA LYS A 75 -10.82 17.72 -13.80
C LYS A 75 -11.23 16.76 -12.70
N LEU A 76 -11.19 15.47 -13.03
CA LEU A 76 -11.36 14.42 -12.04
C LEU A 76 -10.26 14.51 -10.97
N ASN A 77 -10.67 14.55 -9.71
CA ASN A 77 -9.76 14.55 -8.57
C ASN A 77 -9.49 13.11 -8.15
N ILE A 78 -8.22 12.74 -8.01
CA ILE A 78 -7.83 11.39 -7.58
C ILE A 78 -6.91 11.47 -6.37
N ILE A 79 -7.25 10.72 -5.32
CA ILE A 79 -6.39 10.49 -4.16
C ILE A 79 -6.06 9.00 -4.14
N SER A 80 -4.79 8.65 -3.99
CA SER A 80 -4.36 7.26 -3.86
C SER A 80 -3.33 7.12 -2.76
N ASN A 81 -3.66 6.37 -1.73
CA ASN A 81 -2.74 6.10 -0.64
C ASN A 81 -3.02 4.74 0.01
N GLU A 82 -1.98 3.91 0.05
CA GLU A 82 -2.05 2.57 0.61
C GLU A 82 -2.18 2.53 2.13
N ASP A 83 -1.91 3.64 2.82
CA ASP A 83 -2.09 3.75 4.26
C ASP A 83 -3.59 3.71 4.66
N LEU A 84 -4.53 3.87 3.72
CA LEU A 84 -5.97 3.67 3.98
C LEU A 84 -6.35 2.19 4.16
N CYS A 85 -5.46 1.27 3.79
CA CYS A 85 -5.63 -0.17 4.01
C CYS A 85 -4.41 -0.78 4.70
N LEU A 86 -3.72 0.01 5.53
CA LEU A 86 -2.60 -0.48 6.33
C LEU A 86 -3.06 -1.46 7.40
N ILE A 87 -2.11 -2.28 7.86
CA ILE A 87 -2.31 -3.19 8.99
C ILE A 87 -1.92 -2.42 10.26
N PRO A 88 -2.87 -2.11 11.17
CA PRO A 88 -2.59 -1.29 12.36
C PRO A 88 -1.43 -1.81 13.18
N TYR A 89 -1.42 -3.11 13.48
CA TYR A 89 -0.36 -3.78 14.25
C TYR A 89 1.05 -3.41 13.77
N PHE A 90 1.30 -3.50 12.46
CA PHE A 90 2.63 -3.19 11.91
C PHE A 90 2.92 -1.69 11.89
N LYS A 91 1.91 -0.86 11.61
CA LYS A 91 2.09 0.59 11.58
C LYS A 91 2.39 1.13 12.98
N GLU A 92 1.68 0.66 14.01
CA GLU A 92 1.91 1.04 15.41
C GLU A 92 3.30 0.66 15.89
N ILE A 93 3.78 -0.55 15.58
CA ILE A 93 5.17 -0.97 15.87
C ILE A 93 6.17 -0.03 15.18
N GLN A 94 5.92 0.30 13.91
CA GLN A 94 6.84 1.12 13.11
C GLN A 94 6.88 2.58 13.60
N THR A 95 5.73 3.18 13.92
CA THR A 95 5.61 4.61 14.23
C THR A 95 5.58 4.92 15.72
N LYS A 96 5.36 3.92 16.59
CA LYS A 96 5.11 4.08 18.03
C LYS A 96 3.93 5.04 18.32
N LYS A 97 2.95 5.06 17.43
CA LYS A 97 1.72 5.86 17.54
C LYS A 97 0.54 4.94 17.41
N LYS A 98 -0.50 5.17 18.22
CA LYS A 98 -1.77 4.46 18.10
C LYS A 98 -2.41 4.79 16.74
N VAL A 99 -2.88 3.77 16.06
CA VAL A 99 -3.56 3.88 14.78
C VAL A 99 -5.06 3.85 15.02
N VAL A 100 -5.78 4.75 14.37
CA VAL A 100 -7.24 4.72 14.31
C VAL A 100 -7.66 3.44 13.60
N ASP A 101 -8.70 2.78 14.12
CA ASP A 101 -9.28 1.60 13.49
C ASP A 101 -9.64 1.88 12.00
N PRO A 102 -9.06 1.13 11.04
CA PRO A 102 -9.37 1.28 9.61
C PRO A 102 -10.85 1.21 9.25
N PHE A 103 -11.68 0.52 10.04
CA PHE A 103 -13.13 0.47 9.84
C PHE A 103 -13.82 1.82 10.09
N LEU A 104 -13.11 2.81 10.68
CA LEU A 104 -13.60 4.18 10.87
C LEU A 104 -13.12 5.14 9.77
N TYR A 105 -12.21 4.73 8.89
CA TYR A 105 -11.68 5.60 7.83
C TYR A 105 -12.76 6.12 6.88
N PRO A 106 -13.78 5.33 6.46
CA PRO A 106 -14.86 5.84 5.61
C PRO A 106 -15.56 7.07 6.18
N ARG A 107 -15.92 7.02 7.49
CA ARG A 107 -16.57 8.14 8.19
C ARG A 107 -15.68 9.38 8.20
N LYS A 108 -14.40 9.22 8.56
CA LYS A 108 -13.44 10.33 8.57
C LYS A 108 -13.26 10.95 7.18
N LEU A 109 -13.12 10.13 6.14
CA LEU A 109 -13.01 10.60 4.77
C LEU A 109 -14.26 11.36 4.32
N LYS A 110 -15.46 10.88 4.68
CA LYS A 110 -16.71 11.60 4.39
C LYS A 110 -16.71 12.99 5.03
N THR A 111 -16.38 13.10 6.32
CA THR A 111 -16.29 14.40 7.00
C THR A 111 -15.34 15.40 6.32
N TYR A 112 -14.23 14.93 5.76
CA TYR A 112 -13.29 15.81 5.05
C TYR A 112 -13.80 16.30 3.70
N PHE A 113 -14.61 15.51 3.00
CA PHE A 113 -14.95 15.76 1.61
C PHE A 113 -16.43 16.12 1.37
N GLU A 114 -17.33 15.87 2.30
CA GLU A 114 -18.78 16.09 2.12
C GLU A 114 -19.15 17.55 1.81
N ASN A 115 -18.36 18.52 2.31
CA ASN A 115 -18.59 19.94 2.04
C ASN A 115 -17.97 20.45 0.73
N PHE A 116 -17.21 19.61 0.00
CA PHE A 116 -16.43 20.03 -1.17
C PHE A 116 -16.58 19.13 -2.39
N ALA A 117 -17.12 17.93 -2.23
CA ALA A 117 -17.31 16.95 -3.30
C ALA A 117 -18.80 16.64 -3.46
N ASP A 118 -19.29 16.76 -4.69
CA ASP A 118 -20.66 16.36 -5.05
C ASP A 118 -20.79 14.83 -5.12
N GLU A 119 -19.67 14.16 -5.45
CA GLU A 119 -19.60 12.71 -5.60
C GLU A 119 -18.25 12.18 -5.14
N ILE A 120 -18.27 11.16 -4.28
CA ILE A 120 -17.09 10.45 -3.80
C ILE A 120 -17.18 9.00 -4.23
N ILE A 121 -16.21 8.57 -5.01
CA ILE A 121 -16.07 7.20 -5.50
C ILE A 121 -14.90 6.55 -4.80
N ILE A 122 -15.12 5.33 -4.34
CA ILE A 122 -14.09 4.48 -3.76
C ILE A 122 -13.73 3.43 -4.79
N PHE A 123 -12.45 3.30 -5.07
CA PHE A 123 -11.98 2.11 -5.75
C PHE A 123 -10.83 1.45 -5.00
N VAL A 124 -10.74 0.15 -5.16
CA VAL A 124 -9.74 -0.67 -4.49
C VAL A 124 -9.14 -1.66 -5.48
N THR A 125 -7.85 -1.91 -5.32
CA THR A 125 -7.18 -3.05 -5.95
C THR A 125 -6.98 -4.14 -4.90
N LEU A 126 -7.54 -5.33 -5.15
CA LEU A 126 -7.40 -6.49 -4.27
C LEU A 126 -6.38 -7.47 -4.85
N ARG A 127 -5.76 -8.28 -4.00
CA ARG A 127 -4.90 -9.41 -4.39
C ARG A 127 -5.22 -10.59 -3.49
N ASN A 128 -5.08 -11.81 -3.99
CA ASN A 128 -5.36 -13.00 -3.18
C ASN A 128 -4.56 -12.98 -1.86
N GLN A 129 -5.20 -13.35 -0.75
CA GLN A 129 -4.63 -13.17 0.59
C GLN A 129 -3.35 -13.99 0.80
N THR A 130 -3.21 -15.15 0.16
CA THR A 130 -1.98 -15.97 0.30
C THR A 130 -0.76 -15.21 -0.19
N GLU A 131 -0.84 -14.66 -1.39
CA GLU A 131 0.24 -13.88 -1.99
C GLU A 131 0.42 -12.51 -1.31
N LEU A 132 -0.67 -11.90 -0.86
CA LEU A 132 -0.66 -10.60 -0.19
C LEU A 132 -0.01 -10.66 1.19
N ILE A 133 -0.41 -11.62 2.03
CA ILE A 133 0.16 -11.84 3.38
C ILE A 133 1.64 -12.19 3.26
N TYR A 134 2.00 -13.09 2.34
CA TYR A 134 3.39 -13.43 2.08
C TYR A 134 4.21 -12.20 1.70
N SER A 135 3.72 -11.42 0.73
CA SER A 135 4.40 -10.21 0.26
C SER A 135 4.53 -9.15 1.38
N SER A 136 3.54 -9.07 2.27
CA SER A 136 3.53 -8.17 3.43
C SER A 136 4.57 -8.60 4.48
N TYR A 137 4.67 -9.91 4.75
CA TYR A 137 5.70 -10.47 5.64
C TYR A 137 7.10 -10.21 5.10
N VAL A 138 7.36 -10.52 3.82
CA VAL A 138 8.69 -10.33 3.21
C VAL A 138 9.13 -8.87 3.25
N GLU A 139 8.21 -7.92 3.06
CA GLU A 139 8.50 -6.49 3.21
C GLU A 139 8.86 -6.09 4.65
N ARG A 140 8.21 -6.72 5.62
CA ARG A 140 8.35 -6.42 7.05
C ARG A 140 9.32 -7.34 7.77
N TYR A 141 10.03 -8.22 7.06
CA TYR A 141 10.94 -9.19 7.65
C TYR A 141 11.97 -8.56 8.61
N HIS A 142 12.41 -7.34 8.31
CA HIS A 142 13.32 -6.58 9.17
C HIS A 142 12.78 -6.32 10.59
N LEU A 143 11.45 -6.38 10.82
CA LEU A 143 10.82 -6.28 12.13
C LEU A 143 10.86 -7.60 12.91
N PHE A 144 11.02 -8.73 12.21
CA PHE A 144 10.99 -10.08 12.80
C PHE A 144 12.32 -10.80 12.78
N LYS A 145 13.34 -10.26 12.09
CA LYS A 145 14.62 -10.95 11.83
C LYS A 145 15.31 -11.42 13.12
N ASP A 146 15.18 -10.65 14.20
CA ASP A 146 15.80 -10.91 15.50
C ASP A 146 14.85 -11.62 16.49
N ASP A 147 13.62 -11.93 16.06
CA ASP A 147 12.64 -12.67 16.85
C ASP A 147 12.64 -14.14 16.43
N GLU A 148 13.23 -15.01 17.25
CA GLU A 148 13.34 -16.44 16.95
C GLU A 148 12.02 -17.17 16.73
N LYS A 149 10.89 -16.61 17.20
CA LYS A 149 9.54 -17.15 17.02
C LYS A 149 8.87 -16.65 15.75
N ARG A 150 9.44 -15.66 15.06
CA ARG A 150 8.84 -15.02 13.87
C ARG A 150 9.82 -14.80 12.70
N ASN A 151 11.09 -15.11 12.89
CA ASN A 151 12.17 -14.95 11.89
C ASN A 151 12.16 -15.97 10.74
N SER A 152 11.11 -16.76 10.61
CA SER A 152 10.79 -17.47 9.37
C SER A 152 9.29 -17.46 9.18
N PHE A 153 8.83 -17.62 7.94
CA PHE A 153 7.40 -17.55 7.69
C PHE A 153 6.63 -18.66 8.40
N ASN A 154 7.16 -19.90 8.43
CA ASN A 154 6.52 -21.01 9.13
C ASN A 154 6.31 -20.68 10.61
N LYS A 155 7.37 -20.19 11.27
CA LYS A 155 7.30 -19.77 12.67
C LYS A 155 6.32 -18.61 12.89
N PHE A 156 6.34 -17.62 11.99
CA PHE A 156 5.38 -16.51 12.03
C PHE A 156 3.94 -16.99 11.91
N LEU A 157 3.63 -17.85 10.93
CA LEU A 157 2.29 -18.38 10.76
C LEU A 157 1.87 -19.21 11.96
N LEU A 158 2.69 -20.17 12.42
CA LEU A 158 2.39 -20.98 13.61
C LEU A 158 2.17 -20.12 14.86
N LYS A 159 2.92 -19.03 15.01
CA LYS A 159 2.79 -18.13 16.16
C LYS A 159 1.53 -17.27 16.10
N GLU A 160 1.13 -16.86 14.90
CA GLU A 160 0.07 -15.87 14.70
C GLU A 160 -1.23 -16.48 14.12
N ILE A 161 -1.31 -17.81 13.90
CA ILE A 161 -2.41 -18.47 13.18
C ILE A 161 -3.79 -18.15 13.77
N ASP A 162 -3.90 -18.19 15.11
CA ASP A 162 -5.15 -17.94 15.82
C ASP A 162 -5.58 -16.47 15.66
N ASN A 163 -4.60 -15.56 15.77
CA ASN A 163 -4.76 -14.12 15.68
C ASN A 163 -4.65 -13.57 14.25
N LEU A 164 -4.48 -14.43 13.24
CA LEU A 164 -4.13 -14.00 11.88
C LEU A 164 -5.24 -13.10 11.32
N ALA A 165 -6.49 -13.44 11.58
CA ALA A 165 -7.64 -12.63 11.15
C ALA A 165 -7.75 -11.31 11.91
N ASP A 166 -7.20 -11.20 13.12
CA ASP A 166 -7.22 -9.96 13.89
C ASP A 166 -6.08 -9.04 13.47
N ILE A 167 -4.87 -9.58 13.33
CA ILE A 167 -3.71 -8.85 12.81
C ILE A 167 -3.99 -8.37 11.38
N TYR A 168 -4.51 -9.25 10.53
CA TYR A 168 -4.85 -8.95 9.14
C TYR A 168 -6.35 -8.70 8.96
N ARG A 169 -7.03 -8.11 9.94
CA ARG A 169 -8.47 -7.84 9.88
C ARG A 169 -8.87 -7.01 8.66
N VAL A 170 -7.99 -6.11 8.24
CA VAL A 170 -8.17 -5.32 7.02
C VAL A 170 -8.18 -6.16 5.74
N PHE A 171 -7.73 -7.43 5.76
CA PHE A 171 -7.78 -8.34 4.62
C PHE A 171 -9.07 -9.17 4.55
N ARG A 172 -9.99 -8.97 5.50
CA ARG A 172 -11.41 -9.35 5.33
C ARG A 172 -12.07 -8.31 4.44
N PHE A 173 -11.81 -8.44 3.14
CA PHE A 173 -12.12 -7.44 2.12
C PHE A 173 -13.61 -7.06 2.10
N SER A 174 -14.53 -8.02 2.25
CA SER A 174 -15.97 -7.73 2.33
C SER A 174 -16.29 -6.78 3.48
N ASP A 175 -15.68 -6.97 4.65
CA ASP A 175 -16.07 -6.27 5.87
C ASP A 175 -15.68 -4.80 5.78
N ILE A 176 -14.45 -4.52 5.35
CA ILE A 176 -13.99 -3.13 5.21
C ILE A 176 -14.72 -2.43 4.05
N LEU A 177 -14.96 -3.12 2.93
CA LEU A 177 -15.71 -2.54 1.82
C LEU A 177 -17.18 -2.33 2.17
N THR A 178 -17.75 -3.11 3.10
CA THR A 178 -19.09 -2.87 3.64
C THR A 178 -19.12 -1.54 4.38
N GLU A 179 -18.13 -1.22 5.22
CA GLU A 179 -18.07 0.11 5.86
C GLU A 179 -17.97 1.25 4.84
N TYR A 180 -17.16 1.09 3.79
CA TYR A 180 -17.13 2.08 2.70
C TYR A 180 -18.47 2.18 1.98
N SER A 181 -19.12 1.06 1.67
CA SER A 181 -20.42 0.99 1.01
C SER A 181 -21.53 1.64 1.83
N ASN A 182 -21.55 1.44 3.15
CA ASN A 182 -22.53 2.03 4.06
C ASN A 182 -22.43 3.56 4.10
N ILE A 183 -21.24 4.12 3.88
CA ILE A 183 -20.99 5.57 3.94
C ILE A 183 -21.14 6.26 2.58
N PHE A 184 -20.60 5.66 1.53
CA PHE A 184 -20.54 6.25 0.18
C PHE A 184 -21.57 5.68 -0.80
N GLY A 185 -22.27 4.61 -0.42
CA GLY A 185 -23.22 3.90 -1.26
C GLY A 185 -22.56 2.84 -2.14
N ARG A 186 -23.22 1.68 -2.27
CA ARG A 186 -22.72 0.50 -3.01
C ARG A 186 -22.30 0.80 -4.45
N LYS A 187 -23.06 1.64 -5.15
CA LYS A 187 -22.79 2.05 -6.55
C LYS A 187 -21.45 2.78 -6.74
N ASN A 188 -20.94 3.37 -5.66
CA ASN A 188 -19.70 4.15 -5.64
C ASN A 188 -18.49 3.31 -5.21
N ILE A 189 -18.65 2.00 -5.01
CA ILE A 189 -17.57 1.07 -4.65
C ILE A 189 -17.19 0.24 -5.88
N HIS A 190 -15.95 0.41 -6.34
CA HIS A 190 -15.40 -0.32 -7.48
C HIS A 190 -14.21 -1.19 -7.05
N ILE A 191 -14.20 -2.44 -7.50
CA ILE A 191 -13.18 -3.42 -7.13
C ILE A 191 -12.47 -3.88 -8.39
N LEU A 192 -11.14 -3.77 -8.40
CA LEU A 192 -10.27 -4.38 -9.41
C LEU A 192 -9.40 -5.46 -8.77
N LEU A 193 -9.15 -6.55 -9.48
CA LEU A 193 -8.26 -7.61 -9.03
C LEU A 193 -6.85 -7.38 -9.61
N TYR A 194 -5.83 -7.49 -8.78
CA TYR A 194 -4.43 -7.39 -9.17
C TYR A 194 -4.05 -8.46 -10.21
N GLU A 195 -4.67 -9.63 -10.11
CA GLU A 195 -4.48 -10.73 -11.04
C GLU A 195 -5.00 -10.39 -12.43
N ASP A 196 -6.04 -9.56 -12.56
CA ASP A 196 -6.47 -9.05 -13.87
C ASP A 196 -5.37 -8.15 -14.46
N LEU A 197 -4.74 -7.27 -13.68
CA LEU A 197 -3.60 -6.48 -14.18
C LEU A 197 -2.45 -7.38 -14.68
N LYS A 198 -2.24 -8.54 -14.06
CA LYS A 198 -1.15 -9.47 -14.40
C LYS A 198 -1.47 -10.37 -15.59
N TYR A 199 -2.71 -10.85 -15.71
CA TYR A 199 -3.08 -11.90 -16.66
C TYR A 199 -4.04 -11.43 -17.75
N ASP A 200 -4.69 -10.29 -17.57
CA ASP A 200 -5.64 -9.67 -18.51
C ASP A 200 -5.60 -8.13 -18.37
N GLN A 201 -4.43 -7.56 -18.70
CA GLN A 201 -4.18 -6.12 -18.54
C GLN A 201 -5.19 -5.27 -19.32
N HIS A 202 -5.68 -5.76 -20.47
CA HIS A 202 -6.69 -5.07 -21.27
C HIS A 202 -8.00 -4.92 -20.49
N PHE A 203 -8.52 -6.00 -19.90
CA PHE A 203 -9.70 -5.94 -19.04
C PHE A 203 -9.48 -4.98 -17.86
N PHE A 204 -8.34 -5.07 -17.18
CA PHE A 204 -8.02 -4.19 -16.06
C PHE A 204 -8.02 -2.71 -16.46
N CYS A 205 -7.37 -2.36 -17.58
CA CYS A 205 -7.35 -1.00 -18.13
C CYS A 205 -8.75 -0.52 -18.54
N LYS A 206 -9.58 -1.40 -19.11
CA LYS A 206 -10.95 -1.08 -19.47
C LYS A 206 -11.80 -0.76 -18.24
N GLU A 207 -11.72 -1.55 -17.17
CA GLU A 207 -12.46 -1.24 -15.93
C GLU A 207 -11.93 0.05 -15.27
N LEU A 208 -10.60 0.20 -15.17
CA LEU A 208 -10.01 1.42 -14.63
C LEU A 208 -10.41 2.66 -15.45
N SER A 209 -10.48 2.54 -16.78
CA SER A 209 -10.88 3.65 -17.67
C SER A 209 -12.24 4.23 -17.33
N ARG A 210 -13.20 3.37 -16.94
CA ARG A 210 -14.56 3.79 -16.54
C ARG A 210 -14.56 4.50 -15.19
N ILE A 211 -13.72 4.04 -14.26
CA ILE A 211 -13.61 4.63 -12.92
C ILE A 211 -13.01 6.03 -13.01
N ILE A 212 -11.91 6.20 -13.76
CA ILE A 212 -11.14 7.45 -13.77
C ILE A 212 -11.39 8.34 -14.99
N ASP A 213 -12.33 7.96 -15.86
CA ASP A 213 -12.72 8.72 -17.06
C ASP A 213 -11.54 9.08 -17.98
N VAL A 214 -10.72 8.09 -18.29
CA VAL A 214 -9.56 8.21 -19.19
C VAL A 214 -9.56 7.04 -20.16
N GLN A 215 -9.38 7.31 -21.45
CA GLN A 215 -9.34 6.27 -22.49
C GLN A 215 -8.42 5.09 -22.13
N SER A 216 -8.94 3.86 -22.27
CA SER A 216 -8.21 2.64 -21.88
C SER A 216 -6.88 2.47 -22.60
N SER A 217 -6.79 2.86 -23.87
CA SER A 217 -5.55 2.83 -24.67
C SER A 217 -4.43 3.69 -24.07
N ILE A 218 -4.76 4.81 -23.43
CA ILE A 218 -3.79 5.65 -22.72
C ILE A 218 -3.25 4.89 -21.50
N LEU A 219 -4.14 4.20 -20.77
CA LEU A 219 -3.78 3.44 -19.57
C LEU A 219 -2.90 2.23 -19.90
N GLU A 220 -3.24 1.51 -20.97
CA GLU A 220 -2.45 0.38 -21.48
C GLU A 220 -1.03 0.82 -21.82
N ASN A 221 -0.88 1.91 -22.58
CA ASN A 221 0.41 2.47 -22.93
C ASN A 221 1.22 2.89 -21.69
N LEU A 222 0.60 3.59 -20.72
CA LEU A 222 1.27 4.03 -19.50
C LEU A 222 1.77 2.85 -18.65
N LEU A 223 1.01 1.77 -18.58
CA LEU A 223 1.38 0.57 -17.85
C LEU A 223 2.43 -0.27 -18.59
N ALA A 224 2.36 -0.35 -19.93
CA ALA A 224 3.35 -1.06 -20.75
C ALA A 224 4.74 -0.41 -20.71
N MET A 225 4.82 0.92 -20.67
CA MET A 225 6.09 1.65 -20.62
C MET A 225 6.81 1.56 -19.27
N ASN A 226 6.17 1.03 -18.23
CA ASN A 226 6.77 0.94 -16.90
C ASN A 226 7.35 -0.44 -16.63
N ASN A 227 8.69 -0.50 -16.54
CA ASN A 227 9.38 -1.64 -15.96
C ASN A 227 9.05 -1.69 -14.46
N LEU A 228 8.13 -2.58 -14.08
CA LEU A 228 7.76 -2.86 -12.69
C LEU A 228 9.04 -3.10 -11.88
N ARG A 229 9.14 -2.48 -10.69
CA ARG A 229 10.22 -2.73 -9.72
C ARG A 229 10.26 -4.23 -9.40
N ASN A 230 11.13 -4.98 -10.09
CA ASN A 230 11.29 -6.39 -9.86
C ASN A 230 12.11 -6.60 -8.59
N LYS A 231 11.45 -6.97 -7.49
CA LYS A 231 12.16 -7.57 -6.35
C LYS A 231 12.91 -8.81 -6.83
N ARG A 232 14.09 -9.06 -6.24
CA ARG A 232 14.80 -10.33 -6.43
C ARG A 232 13.90 -11.46 -5.93
N LYS A 233 13.47 -12.32 -6.86
CA LYS A 233 12.57 -13.44 -6.60
C LYS A 233 13.03 -14.66 -7.38
N THR A 234 12.79 -15.84 -6.82
CA THR A 234 12.91 -17.12 -7.52
C THR A 234 11.52 -17.75 -7.63
N LYS A 235 11.40 -18.91 -8.28
CA LYS A 235 10.14 -19.67 -8.27
C LYS A 235 9.73 -20.07 -6.85
N GLU A 236 10.72 -20.30 -5.99
CA GLU A 236 10.59 -20.85 -4.64
C GLU A 236 10.43 -19.80 -3.55
N GLY A 237 10.74 -18.52 -3.81
CA GLY A 237 10.75 -17.52 -2.75
C GLY A 237 11.15 -16.12 -3.18
N TYR A 238 11.28 -15.25 -2.18
CA TYR A 238 11.69 -13.85 -2.35
C TYR A 238 12.88 -13.55 -1.46
N TYR A 239 13.71 -12.60 -1.90
CA TYR A 239 14.75 -12.06 -1.04
C TYR A 239 14.22 -10.85 -0.28
N ALA A 240 14.25 -10.94 1.05
CA ALA A 240 14.09 -9.79 1.93
C ALA A 240 15.42 -9.04 2.00
N GLU A 241 15.39 -7.74 1.73
CA GLU A 241 16.55 -6.87 1.92
C GLU A 241 16.66 -6.49 3.39
N ILE A 242 17.84 -6.70 3.97
CA ILE A 242 18.17 -6.34 5.34
C ILE A 242 19.33 -5.36 5.30
N VAL A 243 19.23 -4.33 6.13
CA VAL A 243 20.28 -3.35 6.33
C VAL A 243 20.85 -3.57 7.72
N ASP A 244 22.12 -3.99 7.77
CA ASP A 244 22.83 -4.21 9.02
C ASP A 244 23.90 -3.13 9.21
N ALA A 245 24.02 -2.63 10.44
CA ALA A 245 25.09 -1.70 10.81
C ALA A 245 26.43 -2.42 10.73
N ARG A 246 27.42 -1.82 10.06
CA ARG A 246 28.79 -2.33 10.06
C ARG A 246 29.41 -2.10 11.44
N LYS A 247 30.49 -2.83 11.76
CA LYS A 247 31.24 -2.68 13.01
C LYS A 247 31.59 -1.22 13.33
N ILE A 248 32.01 -0.46 12.31
CA ILE A 248 32.35 0.98 12.46
C ILE A 248 31.16 1.79 12.97
N THR A 249 29.94 1.52 12.51
CA THR A 249 28.73 2.21 12.97
C THR A 249 28.39 1.88 14.42
N ASN A 250 28.65 0.65 14.84
CA ASN A 250 28.45 0.25 16.24
C ASN A 250 29.48 0.91 17.17
N VAL A 251 30.70 1.14 16.69
CA VAL A 251 31.73 1.91 17.41
C VAL A 251 31.33 3.38 17.48
N LEU A 252 30.95 3.97 16.33
CA LEU A 252 30.52 5.36 16.25
C LEU A 252 29.34 5.62 17.19
N LYS A 253 28.34 4.73 17.24
CA LYS A 253 27.18 4.83 18.16
C LYS A 253 27.53 4.89 19.65
N LYS A 254 28.71 4.42 20.05
CA LYS A 254 29.18 4.44 21.45
C LYS A 254 29.90 5.74 21.83
N LEU A 255 30.18 6.63 20.87
CA LEU A 255 30.82 7.91 21.15
C LEU A 255 29.82 8.87 21.85
N PRO A 256 30.22 9.53 22.96
CA PRO A 256 29.41 10.58 23.57
C PRO A 256 29.24 11.76 22.61
N ASN A 257 28.09 12.45 22.64
CA ASN A 257 27.70 13.54 21.73
C ASN A 257 27.41 13.18 20.27
N ASN A 258 26.89 11.99 20.03
CA ASN A 258 26.58 11.52 18.69
C ASN A 258 25.36 12.12 18.01
N ARG A 259 24.83 13.26 18.47
CA ARG A 259 23.67 13.94 17.85
C ARG A 259 23.87 14.17 16.36
N VAL A 260 25.08 14.47 15.91
CA VAL A 260 25.39 14.63 14.48
C VAL A 260 25.23 13.31 13.74
N ILE A 261 25.74 12.20 14.28
CA ILE A 261 25.57 10.87 13.69
C ILE A 261 24.10 10.46 13.76
N ASP A 262 23.39 10.67 14.86
CA ASP A 262 21.96 10.37 14.98
C ASP A 262 21.11 11.20 14.00
N VAL A 263 21.46 12.47 13.75
CA VAL A 263 20.85 13.31 12.72
C VAL A 263 21.20 12.78 11.33
N LEU A 264 22.45 12.44 11.04
CA LEU A 264 22.85 11.85 9.75
C LEU A 264 22.15 10.49 9.50
N LEU A 265 22.01 9.67 10.54
CA LEU A 265 21.37 8.34 10.50
C LEU A 265 19.84 8.42 10.38
N SER A 266 19.20 9.36 11.08
CA SER A 266 17.76 9.60 10.98
C SER A 266 17.39 10.27 9.65
N THR A 267 18.23 11.20 9.17
CA THR A 267 18.12 11.79 7.84
C THR A 267 18.27 10.71 6.78
N TYR A 268 19.24 9.79 6.92
CA TYR A 268 19.40 8.64 6.02
C TYR A 268 18.19 7.71 5.99
N LYS A 269 17.58 7.41 7.16
CA LYS A 269 16.38 6.55 7.24
C LYS A 269 15.16 7.17 6.53
N ASN A 270 15.09 8.51 6.51
CA ASN A 270 14.02 9.27 5.85
C ASN A 270 14.31 9.64 4.39
N THR A 271 15.55 9.44 3.90
CA THR A 271 15.98 9.88 2.56
C THR A 271 16.59 8.76 1.72
N TRP A 272 16.10 7.54 1.91
CA TRP A 272 16.59 6.30 1.29
C TRP A 272 16.68 6.34 -0.26
N ASP A 273 16.01 7.31 -0.90
CA ASP A 273 16.01 7.53 -2.36
C ASP A 273 16.84 8.76 -2.85
N ASN A 274 17.59 9.48 -1.99
CA ASN A 274 18.25 10.74 -2.39
C ASN A 274 19.48 10.59 -3.30
N GLU A 275 19.65 11.51 -4.24
CA GLU A 275 20.78 11.67 -5.17
C GLU A 275 22.03 12.34 -4.59
N ILE A 276 22.05 12.66 -3.29
CA ILE A 276 23.27 13.22 -2.69
C ILE A 276 24.29 12.09 -2.56
N SER A 277 25.23 12.05 -3.51
CA SER A 277 26.27 11.03 -3.66
C SER A 277 26.99 10.77 -2.33
N PHE A 278 27.26 11.83 -1.55
CA PHE A 278 27.89 11.74 -0.25
C PHE A 278 27.10 10.88 0.75
N PHE A 279 25.79 11.08 0.92
CA PHE A 279 24.99 10.28 1.84
C PHE A 279 24.82 8.83 1.36
N LYS A 280 24.78 8.60 0.05
CA LYS A 280 24.81 7.24 -0.53
C LYS A 280 26.13 6.54 -0.26
N ILE A 281 27.26 7.24 -0.36
CA ILE A 281 28.59 6.69 -0.07
C ILE A 281 28.73 6.43 1.43
N LEU A 282 28.42 7.42 2.27
CA LEU A 282 28.48 7.31 3.73
C LEU A 282 27.59 6.18 4.23
N SER A 283 26.39 6.03 3.70
CA SER A 283 25.52 4.91 4.08
C SER A 283 26.03 3.55 3.61
N LYS A 284 26.64 3.44 2.42
CA LYS A 284 27.32 2.20 2.01
C LYS A 284 28.53 1.87 2.89
N LEU A 285 29.19 2.89 3.46
CA LEU A 285 30.31 2.73 4.39
C LEU A 285 29.86 2.38 5.81
N LEU A 286 28.70 2.85 6.24
CA LEU A 286 28.14 2.59 7.57
C LEU A 286 27.26 1.32 7.61
N TYR A 287 26.60 0.98 6.51
CA TYR A 287 25.65 -0.12 6.46
C TYR A 287 26.04 -1.14 5.40
N LYS A 288 25.74 -2.42 5.66
CA LYS A 288 25.84 -3.50 4.70
C LYS A 288 24.43 -3.94 4.32
N ARG A 289 24.19 -4.07 3.01
CA ARG A 289 22.98 -4.70 2.48
C ARG A 289 23.20 -6.20 2.43
N ASN A 290 22.35 -6.92 3.13
CA ASN A 290 22.25 -8.36 3.09
C ASN A 290 20.90 -8.75 2.51
N TYR A 291 20.82 -9.97 1.96
CA TYR A 291 19.58 -10.51 1.43
C TYR A 291 19.32 -11.85 2.10
N VAL A 292 18.14 -11.99 2.69
CA VAL A 292 17.70 -13.26 3.29
C VAL A 292 16.64 -13.86 2.38
N PHE A 293 16.85 -15.12 2.00
CA PHE A 293 15.87 -15.86 1.22
C PHE A 293 14.72 -16.28 2.12
N ILE A 294 13.50 -15.94 1.72
CA ILE A 294 12.27 -16.32 2.39
C ILE A 294 11.51 -17.27 1.46
N PRO A 295 11.33 -18.54 1.80
CA PRO A 295 10.60 -19.49 0.96
C PRO A 295 9.11 -19.11 0.87
N LYS A 296 8.45 -19.51 -0.23
CA LYS A 296 7.01 -19.40 -0.41
C LYS A 296 6.24 -20.33 0.53
N PHE A 297 4.94 -20.11 0.59
CA PHE A 297 4.01 -20.95 1.33
C PHE A 297 3.96 -22.37 0.75
N THR A 298 3.96 -23.35 1.65
CA THR A 298 3.50 -24.70 1.34
C THR A 298 2.02 -24.65 0.99
N GLU A 299 1.52 -25.69 0.31
CA GLU A 299 0.09 -25.78 0.02
C GLU A 299 -0.77 -25.83 1.28
N GLU A 300 -0.25 -26.40 2.37
CA GLU A 300 -0.90 -26.40 3.68
C GLU A 300 -1.08 -24.98 4.25
N HIS A 301 -0.02 -24.17 4.24
CA HIS A 301 -0.10 -22.76 4.66
C HIS A 301 -1.11 -21.98 3.82
N LYS A 302 -1.17 -22.21 2.50
CA LYS A 302 -2.14 -21.57 1.63
C LYS A 302 -3.57 -21.96 2.01
N LYS A 303 -3.83 -23.25 2.24
CA LYS A 303 -5.16 -23.74 2.66
C LYS A 303 -5.61 -23.10 3.97
N ILE A 304 -4.72 -23.00 4.96
CA ILE A 304 -5.01 -22.32 6.24
C ILE A 304 -5.45 -20.88 6.00
N ILE A 305 -4.68 -20.12 5.20
CA ILE A 305 -4.98 -18.72 4.91
C ILE A 305 -6.28 -18.59 4.12
N VAL A 306 -6.46 -19.37 3.05
CA VAL A 306 -7.68 -19.35 2.24
C VAL A 306 -8.90 -19.65 3.10
N ASN A 307 -8.85 -20.69 3.92
CA ASN A 307 -9.96 -21.05 4.82
C ASN A 307 -10.28 -19.93 5.81
N LYS A 308 -9.27 -19.25 6.37
CA LYS A 308 -9.47 -18.14 7.33
C LYS A 308 -10.19 -16.93 6.70
N PHE A 309 -10.01 -16.68 5.40
CA PHE A 309 -10.62 -15.54 4.69
C PHE A 309 -11.74 -15.93 3.71
N ARG A 310 -12.08 -17.22 3.62
CA ARG A 310 -13.00 -17.77 2.61
C ARG A 310 -14.37 -17.10 2.63
N GLU A 311 -14.98 -17.00 3.81
CA GLU A 311 -16.32 -16.41 3.98
C GLU A 311 -16.33 -14.95 3.51
N SER A 312 -15.34 -14.16 3.94
CA SER A 312 -15.19 -12.76 3.48
C SER A 312 -15.02 -12.67 1.96
N ASN A 313 -14.30 -13.61 1.36
CA ASN A 313 -14.12 -13.62 -0.10
C ASN A 313 -15.38 -14.05 -0.86
N ILE A 314 -16.17 -14.99 -0.34
CA ILE A 314 -17.47 -15.36 -0.93
C ILE A 314 -18.40 -14.15 -0.94
N ARG A 315 -18.45 -13.41 0.18
CA ARG A 315 -19.23 -12.18 0.30
C ARG A 315 -18.80 -11.07 -0.66
N LEU A 316 -17.57 -11.07 -1.19
CA LEU A 316 -17.22 -10.15 -2.29
C LEU A 316 -18.02 -10.43 -3.56
N SER A 317 -18.34 -11.70 -3.83
CA SER A 317 -19.19 -12.05 -4.96
C SER A 317 -20.64 -11.64 -4.71
N GLU A 318 -21.16 -11.94 -3.52
CA GLU A 318 -22.56 -11.71 -3.14
C GLU A 318 -22.86 -10.21 -2.99
N ASP A 319 -22.07 -9.50 -2.18
CA ASP A 319 -22.30 -8.11 -1.82
C ASP A 319 -21.77 -7.16 -2.90
N PHE A 320 -20.66 -7.53 -3.57
CA PHE A 320 -19.93 -6.65 -4.48
C PHE A 320 -19.89 -7.10 -5.95
N GLY A 321 -20.51 -8.24 -6.29
CA GLY A 321 -20.60 -8.69 -7.68
C GLY A 321 -19.25 -9.09 -8.29
N VAL A 322 -18.24 -9.37 -7.48
CA VAL A 322 -16.96 -9.90 -7.96
C VAL A 322 -17.17 -11.33 -8.45
N SER A 323 -16.81 -11.64 -9.70
CA SER A 323 -17.04 -12.97 -10.28
C SER A 323 -16.48 -14.09 -9.39
N ILE A 324 -17.37 -15.00 -8.96
CA ILE A 324 -17.01 -16.18 -8.18
C ILE A 324 -15.98 -17.06 -8.91
N ASP A 325 -16.08 -17.15 -10.24
CA ASP A 325 -15.14 -17.90 -11.06
C ASP A 325 -13.75 -17.26 -11.08
N LYS A 326 -13.67 -15.92 -11.11
CA LYS A 326 -12.40 -15.22 -10.93
C LYS A 326 -11.83 -15.46 -9.54
N LEU A 327 -12.65 -15.43 -8.49
CA LEU A 327 -12.20 -15.71 -7.13
C LEU A 327 -11.61 -17.12 -7.00
N LYS A 328 -12.25 -18.14 -7.60
CA LYS A 328 -11.70 -19.50 -7.69
C LYS A 328 -10.41 -19.54 -8.51
N LYS A 329 -10.42 -19.00 -9.73
CA LYS A 329 -9.28 -18.97 -10.66
C LYS A 329 -8.03 -18.34 -10.03
N TYR A 330 -8.23 -17.26 -9.25
CA TYR A 330 -7.17 -16.51 -8.59
C TYR A 330 -6.90 -16.95 -7.15
N GLN A 331 -7.50 -18.06 -6.71
CA GLN A 331 -7.24 -18.70 -5.42
C GLN A 331 -7.58 -17.84 -4.20
N TYR A 332 -8.68 -17.09 -4.29
CA TYR A 332 -9.28 -16.42 -3.13
C TYR A 332 -10.14 -17.40 -2.29
N ILE A 333 -10.70 -18.45 -2.92
CA ILE A 333 -11.64 -19.41 -2.30
C ILE A 333 -11.40 -20.84 -2.75
#